data_AF-A0A9D6CUA4-F1
#
_entry.id   AF-A0A9D6CUA4-F1
#
_cell.length_a   1.000
_cell.length_b   1.000
_cell.length_c   1.000
_cell.angle_alpha   90.00
_cell.angle_beta   90.00
_cell.angle_gamma   90.00
#
_symmetry.space_group_name_H-M   'P 1'
#
loop_
_entity.id
_entity.type
_entity.pdbx_description
1 polymer ?
#
loop_
_entity_poly.entity_id
_entity_poly.type
_entity_poly.pdbx_seq_one_letter_code
_entity_poly.pdbx_strand_id
1 'polypeptide(L)'
;MKTSADLLFDHVIGLIEPLTRFDRTSLARTSERITEARGEASVRCQAQFEIDRESKAGKLPSVVRSFPNAAGARQAAEAARRTALAELPARLEAWAVRNRSNDSRLAPGDCFAGPSVWGCQTTCSSCGGAGKKRCHACGGQGRTSCGSCHGRGRARCSSCGGGGNQSCGSCGGMGRQQQAVTRSVWDGYNNRYNTETTYEYRNCATCMGTGRRTCSGCYGSGEVTCWTCSGSGSVGCSTCGSSGSVSCSTCSGTGALHETWRLRCSVSAAYDVQVAHGVAEVAAKLRSLSLADLGRLASVTQLEPHVSAAAVRRRYAFACRISQLVIQAGDQAVSLVGYSGGAHVFDFKNIVGVLLEGDLQTLEQAVQRSEAISLQPQPILIDAVNACLQSEANVHLGENGEAKQRLLADGGLGADYAARLTAALRTAFRRLYFGEVVLGAAIAALVPAVTGAAAFLFGLIAAYGPATLLAPPLLGAALFAGFELIARRRLAGLFGGVFEQRRIDAMLRGQKVLRRWRLATAAVAAVFYFAAMWSVTL
;
A
#
# COMPACT_ATOMS: atom_id res chain seq x y z
N MET A 1 -54.92 5.47 11.47
CA MET A 1 -53.68 4.88 10.88
C MET A 1 -52.96 6.00 10.15
N LYS A 2 -51.64 6.15 10.36
CA LYS A 2 -50.84 7.15 9.62
C LYS A 2 -50.79 6.78 8.13
N THR A 3 -50.94 7.76 7.24
CA THR A 3 -50.75 7.54 5.80
C THR A 3 -49.26 7.35 5.49
N SER A 4 -48.92 6.83 4.31
CA SER A 4 -47.50 6.74 3.89
C SER A 4 -46.84 8.11 3.78
N ALA A 5 -47.58 9.18 3.48
CA ALA A 5 -47.04 10.53 3.52
C ALA A 5 -46.89 11.10 4.94
N ASP A 6 -47.74 10.70 5.89
CA ASP A 6 -47.50 11.03 7.30
C ASP A 6 -46.20 10.40 7.79
N LEU A 7 -45.94 9.14 7.42
CA LEU A 7 -44.67 8.47 7.72
C LEU A 7 -43.49 9.16 7.04
N LEU A 8 -43.64 9.53 5.77
CA LEU A 8 -42.62 10.29 5.03
C LEU A 8 -42.29 11.61 5.74
N PHE A 9 -43.31 12.35 6.16
CA PHE A 9 -43.12 13.60 6.89
C PHE A 9 -42.47 13.36 8.25
N ASP A 10 -42.87 12.33 8.99
CA ASP A 10 -42.25 12.00 10.28
C ASP A 10 -40.78 11.59 10.13
N HIS A 11 -40.39 10.90 9.04
CA HIS A 11 -38.98 10.62 8.74
C HIS A 11 -38.19 11.91 8.48
N VAL A 12 -38.80 12.88 7.79
CA VAL A 12 -38.20 14.19 7.54
C VAL A 12 -38.01 14.98 8.83
N ILE A 13 -39.03 15.00 9.69
CA ILE A 13 -38.94 15.61 11.02
C ILE A 13 -37.84 14.94 11.85
N GLY A 14 -37.78 13.61 11.85
CA GLY A 14 -36.75 12.85 12.55
C GLY A 14 -35.32 13.10 12.04
N LEU A 15 -35.17 13.60 10.81
CA LEU A 15 -33.89 14.09 10.29
C LEU A 15 -33.61 15.53 10.75
N ILE A 16 -34.61 16.41 10.69
CA ILE A 16 -34.44 17.86 10.83
C ILE A 16 -34.29 18.30 12.29
N GLU A 17 -35.15 17.81 13.19
CA GLU A 17 -35.16 18.20 14.61
C GLU A 17 -33.83 17.94 15.35
N PRO A 18 -33.16 16.78 15.19
CA PRO A 18 -31.87 16.58 15.84
C PRO A 18 -30.74 17.38 15.21
N LEU A 19 -30.89 17.84 13.96
CA LEU A 19 -29.80 18.45 13.19
C LEU A 19 -29.89 19.97 13.10
N THR A 20 -31.07 20.53 13.33
CA THR A 20 -31.33 21.95 13.15
C THR A 20 -32.13 22.48 14.31
N ARG A 21 -32.07 23.80 14.53
CA ARG A 21 -32.97 24.46 15.49
C ARG A 21 -34.44 24.50 15.04
N PHE A 22 -34.73 24.08 13.81
CA PHE A 22 -36.07 24.11 13.23
C PHE A 22 -36.87 22.88 13.63
N ASP A 23 -38.15 23.09 13.87
CA ASP A 23 -39.07 22.05 14.32
C ASP A 23 -40.15 21.76 13.26
N ARG A 24 -41.09 20.88 13.62
CA ARG A 24 -42.25 20.56 12.78
C ARG A 24 -43.06 21.79 12.32
N THR A 25 -43.12 22.86 13.11
CA THR A 25 -43.89 24.07 12.77
C THR A 25 -43.23 24.91 11.69
N SER A 26 -41.92 24.72 11.50
CA SER A 26 -41.11 25.40 10.50
C SER A 26 -41.32 24.84 9.08
N LEU A 27 -42.12 23.78 8.92
CA LEU A 27 -42.35 23.07 7.67
C LEU A 27 -43.83 23.00 7.34
N ALA A 28 -44.20 23.45 6.14
CA ALA A 28 -45.57 23.35 5.65
C ALA A 28 -45.68 22.29 4.55
N ARG A 29 -46.70 21.43 4.62
CA ARG A 29 -47.00 20.46 3.56
C ARG A 29 -47.82 21.16 2.48
N THR A 30 -47.31 21.21 1.26
CA THR A 30 -47.98 21.92 0.15
C THR A 30 -48.78 20.97 -0.73
N SER A 31 -48.24 19.79 -1.04
CA SER A 31 -48.96 18.79 -1.83
C SER A 31 -48.47 17.39 -1.52
N GLU A 32 -49.39 16.44 -1.59
CA GLU A 32 -49.13 15.00 -1.44
C GLU A 32 -49.64 14.26 -2.66
N ARG A 33 -48.86 13.30 -3.16
CA ARG A 33 -49.28 12.40 -4.23
C ARG A 33 -48.79 10.99 -3.96
N ILE A 34 -49.73 10.05 -3.85
CA ILE A 34 -49.41 8.63 -3.77
C ILE A 34 -49.60 8.02 -5.15
N THR A 35 -48.57 7.36 -5.65
CA THR A 35 -48.58 6.64 -6.94
C THR A 35 -48.02 5.23 -6.75
N GLU A 36 -48.17 4.39 -7.77
CA GLU A 36 -47.59 3.06 -7.78
C GLU A 36 -46.68 2.92 -9.01
N ALA A 37 -45.41 2.64 -8.77
CA ALA A 37 -44.44 2.36 -9.82
C ALA A 37 -44.43 0.85 -10.09
N ARG A 38 -44.82 0.46 -11.30
CA ARG A 38 -44.84 -0.93 -11.76
C ARG A 38 -43.75 -1.19 -12.77
N GLY A 39 -43.21 -2.39 -12.75
CA GLY A 39 -42.17 -2.79 -13.69
C GLY A 39 -41.82 -4.27 -13.62
N GLU A 40 -40.79 -4.62 -14.37
CA GLU A 40 -40.20 -5.94 -14.41
C GLU A 40 -38.71 -5.87 -14.09
N ALA A 41 -38.27 -6.65 -13.11
CA ALA A 41 -36.86 -6.92 -12.88
C ALA A 41 -36.50 -8.26 -13.51
N SER A 42 -35.31 -8.38 -14.10
CA SER A 42 -34.85 -9.62 -14.70
C SER A 42 -33.41 -9.93 -14.33
N VAL A 43 -33.14 -11.21 -14.07
CA VAL A 43 -31.80 -11.75 -13.88
C VAL A 43 -31.52 -12.70 -15.03
N ARG A 44 -30.64 -12.30 -15.94
CA ARG A 44 -30.16 -13.13 -17.05
C ARG A 44 -28.88 -13.84 -16.64
N CYS A 45 -28.95 -15.16 -16.48
CA CYS A 45 -27.78 -16.01 -16.29
C CYS A 45 -27.37 -16.59 -17.65
N GLN A 46 -26.14 -16.33 -18.10
CA GLN A 46 -25.60 -16.82 -19.36
C GLN A 46 -24.45 -17.78 -19.10
N ALA A 47 -24.57 -19.00 -19.65
CA ALA A 47 -23.51 -20.00 -19.61
C ALA A 47 -22.66 -19.92 -20.88
N GLN A 48 -21.34 -20.03 -20.73
CA GLN A 48 -20.38 -20.03 -21.82
C GLN A 48 -19.43 -21.20 -21.68
N PHE A 49 -19.14 -21.84 -22.81
CA PHE A 49 -18.25 -22.99 -22.90
C PHE A 49 -16.99 -22.65 -23.69
N GLU A 50 -15.84 -22.83 -23.06
CA GLU A 50 -14.52 -22.57 -23.61
C GLU A 50 -13.63 -23.79 -23.43
N ILE A 51 -12.66 -23.97 -24.33
CA ILE A 51 -11.68 -25.05 -24.24
C ILE A 51 -10.33 -24.41 -23.94
N ASP A 52 -9.81 -24.65 -22.74
CA ASP A 52 -8.46 -24.23 -22.36
C ASP A 52 -7.46 -25.27 -22.84
N ARG A 53 -6.40 -24.83 -23.53
CA ARG A 53 -5.27 -25.69 -23.87
C ARG A 53 -4.10 -25.40 -22.93
N GLU A 54 -3.52 -26.43 -22.35
CA GLU A 54 -2.29 -26.34 -21.57
C GLU A 54 -1.24 -27.32 -22.12
N SER A 55 0.01 -26.88 -22.19
CA SER A 55 1.16 -27.73 -22.53
C SER A 55 2.13 -27.72 -21.35
N LYS A 56 2.47 -28.90 -20.82
CA LYS A 56 3.33 -29.04 -19.65
C LYS A 56 4.38 -30.11 -19.83
N ALA A 57 5.51 -29.90 -19.15
CA ALA A 57 6.52 -30.92 -18.95
C ALA A 57 5.96 -32.01 -18.03
N GLY A 58 6.25 -33.27 -18.32
CA GLY A 58 5.78 -34.39 -17.52
C GLY A 58 4.98 -35.41 -18.31
N LYS A 59 4.75 -36.55 -17.66
CA LYS A 59 3.80 -37.56 -18.14
C LYS A 59 2.37 -37.04 -17.99
N LEU A 60 1.48 -37.53 -18.85
CA LEU A 60 0.06 -37.18 -18.79
C LEU A 60 -0.55 -37.70 -17.47
N PRO A 61 -1.28 -36.88 -16.69
CA PRO A 61 -1.94 -37.33 -15.46
C PRO A 61 -2.99 -38.42 -15.73
N SER A 62 -3.13 -39.38 -14.81
CA SER A 62 -4.04 -40.53 -14.95
C SER A 62 -5.53 -40.15 -15.00
N VAL A 63 -5.91 -39.00 -14.45
CA VAL A 63 -7.29 -38.48 -14.47
C VAL A 63 -7.70 -37.96 -15.85
N VAL A 64 -6.74 -37.72 -16.75
CA VAL A 64 -7.01 -37.15 -18.08
C VAL A 64 -7.33 -38.26 -19.06
N ARG A 65 -8.39 -38.08 -19.86
CA ARG A 65 -8.70 -39.01 -20.95
C ARG A 65 -7.61 -38.93 -22.02
N SER A 66 -6.83 -39.99 -22.15
CA SER A 66 -5.67 -40.06 -23.04
C SER A 66 -6.05 -40.32 -24.49
N PHE A 67 -5.34 -39.66 -25.41
CA PHE A 67 -5.45 -39.83 -26.85
C PHE A 67 -4.06 -40.03 -27.48
N PRO A 68 -3.97 -40.70 -28.64
CA PRO A 68 -2.69 -40.95 -29.32
C PRO A 68 -1.96 -39.68 -29.76
N ASN A 69 -2.70 -38.62 -30.10
CA ASN A 69 -2.13 -37.38 -30.59
C ASN A 69 -3.00 -36.16 -30.23
N ALA A 70 -2.42 -34.98 -30.41
CA ALA A 70 -3.08 -33.70 -30.11
C ALA A 70 -4.35 -33.46 -30.95
N ALA A 71 -4.36 -33.91 -32.20
CA ALA A 71 -5.52 -33.77 -33.08
C ALA A 71 -6.74 -34.54 -32.55
N GLY A 72 -6.55 -35.78 -32.11
CA GLY A 72 -7.61 -36.61 -31.51
C GLY A 72 -8.11 -36.04 -30.19
N ALA A 73 -7.22 -35.58 -29.32
CA ALA A 73 -7.60 -34.94 -28.06
C ALA A 73 -8.41 -33.66 -28.30
N ARG A 74 -7.97 -32.82 -29.25
CA ARG A 74 -8.68 -31.59 -29.65
C ARG A 74 -10.06 -31.88 -30.23
N GLN A 75 -10.16 -32.83 -31.16
CA GLN A 75 -11.43 -33.23 -31.77
C GLN A 75 -12.41 -33.75 -30.71
N ALA A 76 -11.94 -34.53 -29.74
CA ALA A 76 -12.76 -35.02 -28.65
C ALA A 76 -13.25 -33.88 -27.73
N ALA A 77 -12.41 -32.89 -27.42
CA ALA A 77 -12.80 -31.72 -26.64
C ALA A 77 -13.83 -30.85 -27.39
N GLU A 78 -13.63 -30.62 -28.69
CA GLU A 78 -14.57 -29.87 -29.55
C GLU A 78 -15.90 -30.61 -29.74
N ALA A 79 -15.88 -31.94 -29.87
CA ALA A 79 -17.09 -32.75 -29.86
C ALA A 79 -17.86 -32.63 -28.54
N ALA A 80 -17.16 -32.73 -27.40
CA ALA A 80 -17.77 -32.56 -26.09
C ALA A 80 -18.37 -31.16 -25.88
N ARG A 81 -17.71 -30.10 -26.37
CA ARG A 81 -18.26 -28.73 -26.35
C ARG A 81 -19.54 -28.63 -27.17
N ARG A 82 -19.60 -29.25 -28.36
CA ARG A 82 -20.82 -29.28 -29.19
C ARG A 82 -21.96 -30.00 -28.49
N THR A 83 -21.68 -31.15 -27.88
CA THR A 83 -22.67 -31.89 -27.07
C THR A 83 -23.15 -31.05 -25.88
N ALA A 84 -22.24 -30.41 -25.15
CA ALA A 84 -22.59 -29.55 -24.02
C ALA A 84 -23.51 -28.39 -24.44
N LEU A 85 -23.23 -27.73 -25.57
CA LEU A 85 -24.07 -26.68 -26.12
C LEU A 85 -25.44 -27.19 -26.59
N ALA A 86 -25.52 -28.40 -27.14
CA ALA A 86 -26.78 -29.00 -27.58
C ALA A 86 -27.67 -29.43 -26.41
N GLU A 87 -27.09 -29.92 -25.32
CA GLU A 87 -27.83 -30.30 -24.10
C GLU A 87 -28.17 -29.12 -23.19
N LEU A 88 -27.47 -27.99 -23.33
CA LEU A 88 -27.59 -26.85 -22.43
C LEU A 88 -29.03 -26.32 -22.28
N PRO A 89 -29.83 -26.11 -23.36
CA PRO A 89 -31.20 -25.60 -23.22
C PRO A 89 -32.07 -26.48 -22.31
N ALA A 90 -32.06 -27.80 -22.53
CA ALA A 90 -32.82 -28.75 -21.73
C ALA A 90 -32.36 -28.77 -20.27
N ARG A 91 -31.06 -28.65 -20.02
CA ARG A 91 -30.50 -28.53 -18.65
C ARG A 91 -30.94 -27.24 -17.97
N LEU A 92 -30.93 -26.11 -18.68
CA LEU A 92 -31.37 -24.82 -18.18
C LEU A 92 -32.88 -24.80 -17.89
N GLU A 93 -33.70 -25.43 -18.73
CA GLU A 93 -35.14 -25.62 -18.49
C GLU A 93 -35.38 -26.45 -17.23
N ALA A 94 -34.73 -27.61 -17.13
CA ALA A 94 -34.86 -28.48 -15.96
C ALA A 94 -34.39 -27.77 -14.67
N TRP A 95 -33.31 -26.99 -14.76
CA TRP A 95 -32.84 -26.16 -13.65
C TRP A 95 -33.84 -25.05 -13.28
N ALA A 96 -34.41 -24.36 -14.26
CA ALA A 96 -35.37 -23.27 -14.07
C ALA A 96 -36.67 -23.76 -13.41
N VAL A 97 -37.13 -24.96 -13.76
CA VAL A 97 -38.29 -25.61 -13.13
C VAL A 97 -37.99 -25.99 -11.68
N ARG A 98 -36.84 -26.62 -11.42
CA ARG A 98 -36.44 -27.03 -10.05
C ARG A 98 -36.21 -25.85 -9.11
N ASN A 99 -35.72 -24.72 -9.63
CA ASN A 99 -35.37 -23.54 -8.85
C ASN A 99 -36.41 -22.41 -8.98
N ARG A 100 -37.66 -22.75 -9.29
CA ARG A 100 -38.74 -21.76 -9.45
C ARG A 100 -39.06 -21.03 -8.15
N SER A 101 -38.88 -21.64 -6.98
CA SER A 101 -39.17 -21.02 -5.67
C SER A 101 -37.91 -20.68 -4.86
N ASN A 102 -36.72 -20.89 -5.42
CA ASN A 102 -35.46 -20.82 -4.69
C ASN A 102 -34.51 -19.77 -5.32
N ASP A 103 -33.87 -18.93 -4.50
CA ASP A 103 -32.89 -17.91 -4.91
C ASP A 103 -31.54 -18.49 -5.38
N SER A 104 -31.51 -19.78 -5.70
CA SER A 104 -30.31 -20.48 -6.14
C SER A 104 -29.70 -19.83 -7.37
N ARG A 105 -28.37 -19.75 -7.38
CA ARG A 105 -27.58 -19.24 -8.50
C ARG A 105 -27.26 -20.40 -9.44
N LEU A 106 -27.35 -20.15 -10.75
CA LEU A 106 -26.96 -21.14 -11.75
C LEU A 106 -25.44 -21.37 -11.66
N ALA A 107 -25.04 -22.60 -11.34
CA ALA A 107 -23.64 -22.98 -11.23
C ALA A 107 -23.14 -23.63 -12.53
N PRO A 108 -21.83 -23.61 -12.81
CA PRO A 108 -21.25 -24.35 -13.94
C PRO A 108 -21.61 -25.84 -13.97
N GLY A 109 -21.72 -26.49 -12.80
CA GLY A 109 -22.11 -27.90 -12.70
C GLY A 109 -23.56 -28.19 -13.09
N ASP A 110 -24.44 -27.19 -13.04
CA ASP A 110 -25.82 -27.32 -13.54
C ASP A 110 -25.85 -27.35 -15.08
N CYS A 111 -24.86 -26.72 -15.72
CA CYS A 111 -24.78 -26.56 -17.17
C CYS A 111 -24.16 -27.77 -17.86
N PHE A 112 -23.29 -28.53 -17.19
CA PHE A 112 -22.55 -29.63 -17.79
C PHE A 112 -22.03 -30.64 -16.75
N ALA A 113 -22.15 -31.94 -17.05
CA ALA A 113 -21.74 -33.05 -16.17
C ALA A 113 -20.66 -33.97 -16.77
N GLY A 114 -20.09 -33.63 -17.92
CA GLY A 114 -19.19 -34.51 -18.67
C GLY A 114 -17.71 -34.43 -18.25
N PRO A 115 -16.85 -35.28 -18.87
CA PRO A 115 -15.41 -35.29 -18.58
C PRO A 115 -14.82 -33.92 -18.89
N SER A 116 -14.01 -33.41 -17.98
CA SER A 116 -13.52 -32.04 -18.04
C SER A 116 -12.14 -31.92 -18.66
N VAL A 117 -11.42 -33.02 -18.97
CA VAL A 117 -10.06 -32.94 -19.54
C VAL A 117 -9.74 -34.10 -20.50
N TRP A 118 -9.28 -33.75 -21.70
CA TRP A 118 -8.68 -34.65 -22.70
C TRP A 118 -7.21 -34.31 -22.86
N GLY A 119 -6.37 -35.26 -23.20
CA GLY A 119 -4.97 -34.96 -23.41
C GLY A 119 -4.21 -36.03 -24.16
N CYS A 120 -3.01 -35.68 -24.59
CA CYS A 120 -2.08 -36.60 -25.23
C CYS A 120 -0.69 -36.42 -24.65
N GLN A 121 0.12 -37.47 -24.72
CA GLN A 121 1.51 -37.43 -24.34
C GLN A 121 2.39 -37.56 -25.58
N THR A 122 3.44 -36.76 -25.64
CA THR A 122 4.48 -36.84 -26.67
C THR A 122 5.84 -37.09 -26.03
N THR A 123 6.65 -37.92 -26.67
CA THR A 123 8.05 -38.15 -26.27
C THR A 123 8.84 -36.85 -26.41
N CYS A 124 9.63 -36.50 -25.38
CA CYS A 124 10.46 -35.30 -25.42
C CYS A 124 11.56 -35.45 -26.47
N SER A 125 11.44 -34.72 -27.58
CA SER A 125 12.43 -34.72 -28.68
C SER A 125 13.81 -34.26 -28.21
N SER A 126 13.85 -33.31 -27.28
CA SER A 126 15.09 -32.75 -26.72
C SER A 126 16.00 -33.78 -26.04
N CYS A 127 15.45 -34.88 -25.50
CA CYS A 127 16.21 -35.94 -24.85
C CYS A 127 15.86 -37.35 -25.36
N GLY A 128 15.13 -37.45 -26.48
CA GLY A 128 14.68 -38.73 -27.04
C GLY A 128 13.87 -39.60 -26.07
N GLY A 129 13.19 -38.99 -25.09
CA GLY A 129 12.44 -39.74 -24.07
C GLY A 129 13.25 -40.17 -22.83
N ALA A 130 14.57 -39.99 -22.81
CA ALA A 130 15.41 -40.46 -21.71
C ALA A 130 15.26 -39.64 -20.40
N GLY A 131 14.70 -38.44 -20.48
CA GLY A 131 14.59 -37.51 -19.34
C GLY A 131 15.92 -36.86 -18.93
N LYS A 132 17.05 -37.32 -19.46
CA LYS A 132 18.39 -36.80 -19.15
C LYS A 132 19.16 -36.52 -20.45
N LYS A 133 20.10 -35.59 -20.39
CA LYS A 133 21.05 -35.28 -21.48
C LYS A 133 22.47 -35.55 -21.02
N ARG A 134 23.34 -35.98 -21.95
CA ARG A 134 24.78 -36.12 -21.70
C ARG A 134 25.35 -34.78 -21.23
N CYS A 135 26.09 -34.77 -20.13
CA CYS A 135 26.71 -33.55 -19.65
C CYS A 135 27.79 -33.08 -20.65
N HIS A 136 27.63 -31.86 -21.18
CA HIS A 136 28.56 -31.31 -22.16
C HIS A 136 29.93 -31.01 -21.53
N ALA A 137 29.96 -30.50 -20.29
CA ALA A 137 31.18 -30.10 -19.61
C ALA A 137 32.18 -31.24 -19.39
N CYS A 138 31.70 -32.47 -19.17
CA CYS A 138 32.54 -33.65 -18.97
C CYS A 138 32.41 -34.70 -20.07
N GLY A 139 31.72 -34.38 -21.18
CA GLY A 139 31.42 -35.36 -22.22
C GLY A 139 30.79 -36.63 -21.65
N GLY A 140 29.88 -36.51 -20.70
CA GLY A 140 29.21 -37.67 -20.11
C GLY A 140 30.02 -38.54 -19.14
N GLN A 141 31.29 -38.22 -18.91
CA GLN A 141 32.17 -39.06 -18.08
C GLN A 141 31.94 -38.87 -16.57
N GLY A 142 31.23 -37.82 -16.17
CA GLY A 142 31.04 -37.45 -14.77
C GLY A 142 32.30 -36.86 -14.10
N ARG A 143 33.44 -36.82 -14.78
CA ARG A 143 34.70 -36.28 -14.25
C ARG A 143 35.36 -35.37 -15.28
N THR A 144 36.16 -34.44 -14.80
CA THR A 144 36.98 -33.54 -15.64
C THR A 144 38.43 -33.60 -15.16
N SER A 145 39.38 -33.37 -16.06
CA SER A 145 40.80 -33.35 -15.72
C SER A 145 41.07 -32.30 -14.65
N CYS A 146 41.83 -32.66 -13.62
CA CYS A 146 42.17 -31.73 -12.54
C CYS A 146 43.04 -30.60 -13.09
N GLY A 147 42.55 -29.36 -13.01
CA GLY A 147 43.29 -28.17 -13.48
C GLY A 147 44.62 -27.96 -12.74
N SER A 148 44.65 -28.21 -11.43
CA SER A 148 45.85 -28.01 -10.58
C SER A 148 47.03 -28.90 -10.93
N CYS A 149 46.80 -30.06 -11.56
CA CYS A 149 47.85 -30.99 -11.99
C CYS A 149 47.78 -31.34 -13.48
N HIS A 150 46.90 -30.68 -14.25
CA HIS A 150 46.63 -30.98 -15.66
C HIS A 150 46.42 -32.47 -15.96
N GLY A 151 45.67 -33.17 -15.10
CA GLY A 151 45.40 -34.60 -15.31
C GLY A 151 46.43 -35.57 -14.73
N ARG A 152 47.61 -35.09 -14.29
CA ARG A 152 48.72 -35.97 -13.87
C ARG A 152 48.55 -36.63 -12.50
N GLY A 153 47.66 -36.11 -11.66
CA GLY A 153 47.52 -36.54 -10.26
C GLY A 153 48.67 -36.09 -9.34
N ARG A 154 49.73 -35.50 -9.90
CA ARG A 154 50.91 -34.99 -9.19
C ARG A 154 51.13 -33.52 -9.51
N ALA A 155 51.51 -32.74 -8.50
CA ALA A 155 51.80 -31.33 -8.60
C ALA A 155 53.28 -31.06 -8.29
N ARG A 156 53.83 -30.03 -8.92
CA ARG A 156 55.21 -29.58 -8.68
C ARG A 156 55.37 -29.23 -7.21
N CYS A 157 56.39 -29.79 -6.55
CA CYS A 157 56.65 -29.48 -5.15
C CYS A 157 56.97 -27.99 -4.99
N SER A 158 56.15 -27.28 -4.22
CA SER A 158 56.32 -25.84 -3.98
C SER A 158 57.60 -25.56 -3.19
N SER A 159 57.97 -26.44 -2.25
CA SER A 159 59.15 -26.27 -1.41
C SER A 159 60.46 -26.23 -2.19
N CYS A 160 60.61 -27.03 -3.24
CA CYS A 160 61.83 -27.05 -4.07
C CYS A 160 61.62 -26.53 -5.49
N GLY A 161 60.44 -25.97 -5.79
CA GLY A 161 60.07 -25.59 -7.15
C GLY A 161 60.29 -26.74 -8.14
N GLY A 162 59.94 -27.98 -7.79
CA GLY A 162 60.10 -29.13 -8.68
C GLY A 162 61.51 -29.70 -8.86
N GLY A 163 62.54 -29.09 -8.27
CA GLY A 163 63.93 -29.54 -8.46
C GLY A 163 64.35 -30.76 -7.64
N GLY A 164 63.48 -31.26 -6.74
CA GLY A 164 63.77 -32.36 -5.82
C GLY A 164 64.76 -32.01 -4.70
N ASN A 165 65.50 -30.92 -4.83
CA ASN A 165 66.53 -30.47 -3.91
C ASN A 165 66.37 -28.97 -3.58
N GLN A 166 66.83 -28.57 -2.40
CA GLN A 166 66.89 -27.19 -1.95
C GLN A 166 68.34 -26.79 -1.65
N SER A 167 68.66 -25.50 -1.75
CA SER A 167 69.96 -24.98 -1.34
C SER A 167 70.19 -25.26 0.15
N CYS A 168 71.40 -25.69 0.49
CA CYS A 168 71.75 -25.95 1.88
C CYS A 168 71.82 -24.63 2.65
N GLY A 169 70.88 -24.39 3.57
CA GLY A 169 70.82 -23.18 4.38
C GLY A 169 72.08 -22.95 5.22
N SER A 170 72.70 -24.03 5.73
CA SER A 170 73.91 -23.93 6.55
C SER A 170 75.08 -23.30 5.80
N CYS A 171 75.25 -23.54 4.49
CA CYS A 171 76.34 -22.97 3.69
C CYS A 171 75.86 -21.99 2.61
N GLY A 172 74.61 -21.54 2.67
CA GLY A 172 74.01 -20.66 1.65
C GLY A 172 74.01 -21.23 0.23
N GLY A 173 74.11 -22.55 0.07
CA GLY A 173 74.21 -23.20 -1.24
C GLY A 173 75.63 -23.37 -1.80
N MET A 174 76.67 -22.86 -1.12
CA MET A 174 78.05 -22.90 -1.62
C MET A 174 78.72 -24.27 -1.46
N GLY A 175 78.18 -25.16 -0.63
CA GLY A 175 78.76 -26.48 -0.35
C GLY A 175 79.97 -26.43 0.59
N ARG A 176 80.51 -25.25 0.89
CA ARG A 176 81.64 -25.04 1.80
C ARG A 176 81.35 -23.94 2.82
N GLN A 177 82.00 -24.03 3.97
CA GLN A 177 81.95 -23.00 5.02
C GLN A 177 83.39 -22.61 5.40
N GLN A 178 83.58 -21.31 5.62
CA GLN A 178 84.87 -20.78 6.08
C GLN A 178 85.00 -21.01 7.58
N GLN A 179 86.11 -21.60 8.01
CA GLN A 179 86.41 -21.84 9.41
C GLN A 179 87.78 -21.25 9.74
N ALA A 180 87.86 -20.53 10.86
CA ALA A 180 89.14 -20.07 11.39
C ALA A 180 89.89 -21.27 12.01
N VAL A 181 91.10 -21.51 11.55
CA VAL A 181 91.99 -22.56 12.04
C VAL A 181 93.26 -21.89 12.54
N THR A 182 93.63 -22.18 13.79
CA THR A 182 94.86 -21.70 14.39
C THR A 182 95.97 -22.73 14.19
N ARG A 183 97.12 -22.28 13.69
CA ARG A 183 98.32 -23.11 13.58
C ARG A 183 99.46 -22.48 14.39
N SER A 184 100.23 -23.31 15.09
CA SER A 184 101.44 -22.87 15.77
C SER A 184 102.61 -22.87 14.78
N VAL A 185 103.12 -21.69 14.49
CA VAL A 185 104.27 -21.48 13.61
C VAL A 185 105.48 -21.13 14.47
N TRP A 186 106.62 -21.75 14.18
CA TRP A 186 107.86 -21.51 14.92
C TRP A 186 108.47 -20.15 14.56
N ASP A 187 108.67 -19.27 15.54
CA ASP A 187 109.38 -18.02 15.38
C ASP A 187 110.82 -18.17 15.91
N GLY A 188 111.76 -18.32 14.99
CA GLY A 188 113.17 -18.54 15.30
C GLY A 188 113.86 -17.34 15.97
N TYR A 189 113.29 -16.13 15.92
CA TYR A 189 113.89 -14.94 16.51
C TYR A 189 113.62 -14.85 18.02
N ASN A 190 112.41 -15.24 18.43
CA ASN A 190 111.99 -15.25 19.84
C ASN A 190 112.06 -16.66 20.48
N ASN A 191 112.52 -17.66 19.73
CA ASN A 191 112.64 -19.06 20.13
C ASN A 191 111.35 -19.63 20.75
N ARG A 192 110.18 -19.25 20.20
CA ARG A 192 108.85 -19.67 20.68
C ARG A 192 107.89 -19.91 19.51
N TYR A 193 106.89 -20.77 19.72
CA TYR A 193 105.77 -20.92 18.78
C TYR A 193 104.77 -19.77 18.94
N ASN A 194 104.45 -19.11 17.82
CA ASN A 194 103.37 -18.13 17.71
C ASN A 194 102.13 -18.77 17.08
N THR A 195 100.94 -18.35 17.50
CA THR A 195 99.68 -18.85 16.95
C THR A 195 99.20 -17.91 15.84
N GLU A 196 99.17 -18.41 14.61
CA GLU A 196 98.60 -17.70 13.47
C GLU A 196 97.21 -18.27 13.17
N THR A 197 96.19 -17.42 13.08
CA THR A 197 94.85 -17.81 12.65
C THR A 197 94.73 -17.61 11.15
N THR A 198 94.52 -18.70 10.41
CA THR A 198 94.18 -18.65 8.98
C THR A 198 92.74 -19.11 8.77
N TYR A 199 92.14 -18.75 7.63
CA TYR A 199 90.80 -19.20 7.29
C TYR A 199 90.84 -20.28 6.21
N GLU A 200 90.29 -21.44 6.50
CA GLU A 200 90.19 -22.56 5.55
C GLU A 200 88.73 -22.81 5.16
N TYR A 201 88.49 -23.18 3.90
CA TYR A 201 87.17 -23.63 3.46
C TYR A 201 87.03 -25.13 3.65
N ARG A 202 86.15 -25.54 4.55
CA ARG A 202 85.78 -26.95 4.73
C ARG A 202 84.47 -27.26 4.05
N ASN A 203 84.34 -28.50 3.56
CA ASN A 203 83.08 -28.97 3.02
C ASN A 203 82.01 -28.89 4.12
N CYS A 204 80.85 -28.33 3.78
CA CYS A 204 79.74 -28.22 4.71
C CYS A 204 79.26 -29.64 5.06
N ALA A 205 79.35 -30.01 6.35
CA ALA A 205 78.98 -31.34 6.83
C ALA A 205 77.49 -31.65 6.58
N THR A 206 76.62 -30.64 6.66
CA THR A 206 75.16 -30.78 6.51
C THR A 206 74.72 -31.17 5.09
N CYS A 207 75.48 -30.79 4.06
CA CYS A 207 75.22 -31.19 2.67
C CYS A 207 76.36 -32.03 2.07
N MET A 208 77.34 -32.43 2.88
CA MET A 208 78.53 -33.17 2.47
C MET A 208 79.22 -32.58 1.23
N GLY A 209 79.38 -31.25 1.18
CA GLY A 209 80.06 -30.58 0.06
C GLY A 209 79.18 -30.26 -1.17
N THR A 210 77.96 -30.78 -1.27
CA THR A 210 77.14 -30.65 -2.49
C THR A 210 76.44 -29.29 -2.65
N GLY A 211 76.34 -28.50 -1.58
CA GLY A 211 75.59 -27.24 -1.55
C GLY A 211 74.07 -27.41 -1.61
N ARG A 212 73.55 -28.63 -1.76
CA ARG A 212 72.11 -28.90 -1.87
C ARG A 212 71.68 -29.99 -0.90
N ARG A 213 70.41 -30.00 -0.52
CA ARG A 213 69.80 -31.06 0.29
C ARG A 213 68.54 -31.57 -0.38
N THR A 214 68.30 -32.86 -0.27
CA THR A 214 67.05 -33.48 -0.68
C THR A 214 65.89 -32.76 -0.03
N CYS A 215 64.94 -32.31 -0.84
CA CYS A 215 63.75 -31.63 -0.35
C CYS A 215 62.91 -32.60 0.47
N SER A 216 62.70 -32.27 1.75
CA SER A 216 61.90 -33.10 2.66
C SER A 216 60.42 -33.18 2.24
N GLY A 217 59.88 -32.10 1.67
CA GLY A 217 58.46 -32.04 1.26
C GLY A 217 58.08 -32.96 0.10
N CYS A 218 59.05 -33.42 -0.71
CA CYS A 218 58.82 -34.36 -1.81
C CYS A 218 59.77 -35.55 -1.79
N TYR A 219 60.59 -35.69 -0.75
CA TYR A 219 61.61 -36.74 -0.61
C TYR A 219 62.47 -36.93 -1.86
N GLY A 220 62.84 -35.85 -2.53
CA GLY A 220 63.69 -35.89 -3.74
C GLY A 220 62.98 -36.05 -5.08
N SER A 221 61.68 -36.37 -5.11
CA SER A 221 60.95 -36.63 -6.38
C SER A 221 60.69 -35.38 -7.23
N GLY A 222 60.71 -34.19 -6.63
CA GLY A 222 60.27 -32.94 -7.26
C GLY A 222 58.75 -32.78 -7.37
N GLU A 223 57.97 -33.83 -7.09
CA GLU A 223 56.50 -33.81 -7.20
C GLU A 223 55.82 -34.34 -5.94
N VAL A 224 54.69 -33.74 -5.59
CA VAL A 224 53.82 -34.18 -4.49
C VAL A 224 52.47 -34.60 -5.05
N THR A 225 51.75 -35.46 -4.33
CA THR A 225 50.38 -35.82 -4.69
C THR A 225 49.52 -34.56 -4.79
N CYS A 226 48.79 -34.41 -5.89
CA CYS A 226 47.92 -33.26 -6.06
C CYS A 226 46.78 -33.34 -5.05
N TRP A 227 46.73 -32.36 -4.13
CA TRP A 227 45.71 -32.28 -3.09
C TRP A 227 44.30 -32.06 -3.64
N THR A 228 44.17 -31.32 -4.75
CA THR A 228 42.85 -31.00 -5.36
C THR A 228 42.12 -32.25 -5.86
N CYS A 229 42.84 -33.27 -6.34
CA CYS A 229 42.24 -34.50 -6.85
C CYS A 229 42.68 -35.75 -6.06
N SER A 230 43.38 -35.57 -4.95
CA SER A 230 43.96 -36.63 -4.13
C SER A 230 44.70 -37.71 -4.95
N GLY A 231 45.48 -37.29 -5.94
CA GLY A 231 46.23 -38.23 -6.79
C GLY A 231 45.48 -38.83 -7.99
N SER A 232 44.15 -38.69 -8.07
CA SER A 232 43.35 -39.34 -9.13
C SER A 232 43.45 -38.70 -10.52
N GLY A 233 44.12 -37.55 -10.65
CA GLY A 233 44.22 -36.79 -11.90
C GLY A 233 42.91 -36.15 -12.38
N SER A 234 41.77 -36.44 -11.76
CA SER A 234 40.46 -35.97 -12.20
C SER A 234 39.61 -35.53 -11.02
N VAL A 235 38.78 -34.51 -11.21
CA VAL A 235 37.81 -34.05 -10.22
C VAL A 235 36.40 -34.31 -10.72
N GLY A 236 35.46 -34.50 -9.79
CA GLY A 236 34.04 -34.64 -10.12
C GLY A 236 33.56 -33.44 -10.94
N CYS A 237 32.80 -33.70 -12.01
CA CYS A 237 32.23 -32.64 -12.81
C CYS A 237 31.17 -31.89 -11.98
N SER A 238 31.41 -30.62 -11.70
CA SER A 238 30.50 -29.77 -10.92
C SER A 238 29.14 -29.58 -11.63
N THR A 239 29.14 -29.48 -12.96
CA THR A 239 27.93 -29.27 -13.77
C THR A 239 26.91 -30.41 -13.66
N CYS A 240 27.36 -31.66 -13.48
CA CYS A 240 26.46 -32.81 -13.38
C CYS A 240 26.53 -33.52 -12.02
N GLY A 241 27.20 -32.94 -11.02
CA GLY A 241 27.41 -33.58 -9.72
C GLY A 241 28.04 -34.98 -9.84
N SER A 242 28.97 -35.15 -10.78
CA SER A 242 29.60 -36.43 -11.12
C SER A 242 28.73 -37.53 -11.75
N SER A 243 27.46 -37.27 -12.06
CA SER A 243 26.54 -38.28 -12.65
C SER A 243 26.71 -38.53 -14.15
N GLY A 244 27.53 -37.73 -14.85
CA GLY A 244 27.68 -37.78 -16.31
C GLY A 244 26.46 -37.29 -17.11
N SER A 245 25.35 -36.96 -16.45
CA SER A 245 24.15 -36.51 -17.13
C SER A 245 23.50 -35.35 -16.39
N VAL A 246 22.76 -34.52 -17.14
CA VAL A 246 21.96 -33.44 -16.56
C VAL A 246 20.51 -33.70 -16.88
N SER A 247 19.61 -33.41 -15.93
CA SER A 247 18.18 -33.55 -16.17
C SER A 247 17.76 -32.67 -17.35
N CYS A 248 16.94 -33.22 -18.25
CA CYS A 248 16.43 -32.46 -19.37
C CYS A 248 15.46 -31.40 -18.86
N SER A 249 15.81 -30.13 -19.02
CA SER A 249 15.00 -28.99 -18.59
C SER A 249 13.65 -28.92 -19.32
N THR A 250 13.62 -29.28 -20.61
CA THR A 250 12.41 -29.26 -21.44
C THR A 250 11.28 -30.13 -20.88
N CYS A 251 11.60 -31.32 -20.37
CA CYS A 251 10.62 -32.26 -19.80
C CYS A 251 10.75 -32.44 -18.29
N SER A 252 11.52 -31.58 -17.62
CA SER A 252 11.79 -31.65 -16.17
C SER A 252 12.22 -33.05 -15.70
N GLY A 253 13.06 -33.73 -16.47
CA GLY A 253 13.55 -35.06 -16.09
C GLY A 253 12.62 -36.24 -16.45
N THR A 254 11.40 -36.00 -16.92
CA THR A 254 10.39 -37.06 -17.07
C THR A 254 10.44 -37.83 -18.39
N GLY A 255 11.11 -37.30 -19.40
CA GLY A 255 11.15 -37.86 -20.75
C GLY A 255 9.91 -37.58 -21.60
N ALA A 256 8.87 -36.97 -21.03
CA ALA A 256 7.61 -36.73 -21.72
C ALA A 256 7.17 -35.27 -21.60
N LEU A 257 6.42 -34.83 -22.61
CA LEU A 257 5.60 -33.64 -22.57
C LEU A 257 4.16 -34.08 -22.75
N HIS A 258 3.22 -33.33 -22.20
CA HIS A 258 1.81 -33.57 -22.43
C HIS A 258 1.08 -32.29 -22.76
N GLU A 259 0.00 -32.46 -23.51
CA GLU A 259 -0.95 -31.40 -23.80
C GLU A 259 -2.33 -31.82 -23.29
N THR A 260 -3.05 -30.88 -22.70
CA THR A 260 -4.42 -31.07 -22.26
C THR A 260 -5.35 -30.02 -22.84
N TRP A 261 -6.59 -30.42 -23.05
CA TRP A 261 -7.73 -29.60 -23.41
C TRP A 261 -8.74 -29.75 -22.30
N ARG A 262 -9.09 -28.65 -21.63
CA ARG A 262 -10.09 -28.64 -20.56
C ARG A 262 -11.32 -27.89 -21.03
N LEU A 263 -12.48 -28.54 -21.00
CA LEU A 263 -13.75 -27.87 -21.25
C LEU A 263 -14.16 -27.15 -19.96
N ARG A 264 -14.20 -25.82 -20.01
CA ARG A 264 -14.63 -24.95 -18.91
C ARG A 264 -16.01 -24.40 -19.22
N CYS A 265 -16.87 -24.42 -18.20
CA CYS A 265 -18.11 -23.67 -18.20
C CYS A 265 -17.97 -22.46 -17.27
N SER A 266 -18.26 -21.27 -17.77
CA SER A 266 -18.40 -20.05 -16.97
C SER A 266 -19.85 -19.60 -17.00
N VAL A 267 -20.35 -19.08 -15.88
CA VAL A 267 -21.70 -18.52 -15.78
C VAL A 267 -21.58 -17.07 -15.36
N SER A 268 -22.17 -16.17 -16.14
CA SER A 268 -22.28 -14.75 -15.83
C SER A 268 -23.74 -14.40 -15.55
N ALA A 269 -23.97 -13.46 -14.63
CA ALA A 269 -25.30 -12.97 -14.31
C ALA A 269 -25.38 -11.47 -14.56
N ALA A 270 -26.40 -11.05 -15.30
CA ALA A 270 -26.74 -9.65 -15.51
C ALA A 270 -28.12 -9.36 -14.92
N TYR A 271 -28.25 -8.27 -14.20
CA TYR A 271 -29.49 -7.81 -13.61
C TYR A 271 -29.96 -6.53 -14.32
N ASP A 272 -31.24 -6.47 -14.65
CA ASP A 272 -31.86 -5.34 -15.33
C ASP A 272 -33.25 -5.06 -14.74
N VAL A 273 -33.65 -3.79 -14.72
CA VAL A 273 -34.96 -3.35 -14.23
C VAL A 273 -35.62 -2.42 -15.24
N GLN A 274 -36.82 -2.78 -15.65
CA GLN A 274 -37.66 -1.99 -16.54
C GLN A 274 -38.83 -1.45 -15.75
N VAL A 275 -38.92 -0.13 -15.63
CA VAL A 275 -40.03 0.55 -14.97
C VAL A 275 -40.98 1.02 -16.07
N ALA A 276 -42.22 0.56 -16.04
CA ALA A 276 -43.19 0.84 -17.09
C ALA A 276 -43.65 2.30 -17.07
N HIS A 277 -43.97 2.81 -15.88
CA HIS A 277 -44.51 4.16 -15.67
C HIS A 277 -43.97 4.73 -14.35
N GLY A 278 -43.49 5.98 -14.35
CA GLY A 278 -43.00 6.64 -13.14
C GLY A 278 -42.24 7.92 -13.43
N VAL A 279 -42.05 8.75 -12.39
CA VAL A 279 -41.17 9.92 -12.45
C VAL A 279 -39.73 9.45 -12.74
N ALA A 280 -39.01 10.16 -13.60
CA ALA A 280 -37.68 9.75 -14.08
C ALA A 280 -36.70 9.42 -12.95
N GLU A 281 -36.75 10.18 -11.85
CA GLU A 281 -35.96 9.95 -10.64
C GLU A 281 -36.29 8.61 -9.95
N VAL A 282 -37.58 8.31 -9.78
CA VAL A 282 -38.05 7.05 -9.19
C VAL A 282 -37.56 5.87 -10.04
N ALA A 283 -37.69 6.00 -11.37
CA ALA A 283 -37.26 4.96 -12.29
C ALA A 283 -35.74 4.75 -12.24
N ALA A 284 -34.95 5.83 -12.17
CA ALA A 284 -33.51 5.75 -12.02
C ALA A 284 -33.11 5.07 -10.69
N LYS A 285 -33.78 5.41 -9.58
CA LYS A 285 -33.48 4.79 -8.29
C LYS A 285 -33.83 3.30 -8.29
N LEU A 286 -35.03 2.93 -8.75
CA LEU A 286 -35.44 1.52 -8.81
C LEU A 286 -34.51 0.67 -9.70
N ARG A 287 -33.96 1.25 -10.78
CA ARG A 287 -32.94 0.59 -11.61
C ARG A 287 -31.60 0.36 -10.92
N SER A 288 -31.25 1.19 -9.95
CA SER A 288 -30.01 1.05 -9.17
C SER A 288 -30.08 0.01 -8.05
N LEU A 289 -31.29 -0.45 -7.69
CA LEU A 289 -31.50 -1.36 -6.57
C LEU A 289 -31.23 -2.81 -6.96
N SER A 290 -30.65 -3.58 -6.04
CA SER A 290 -30.58 -5.03 -6.21
C SER A 290 -31.97 -5.69 -6.11
N LEU A 291 -32.11 -6.93 -6.59
CA LEU A 291 -33.37 -7.69 -6.45
C LEU A 291 -33.79 -7.84 -4.98
N ALA A 292 -32.83 -8.02 -4.07
CA ALA A 292 -33.10 -8.12 -2.64
C ALA A 292 -33.62 -6.79 -2.05
N ASP A 293 -33.02 -5.67 -2.45
CA ASP A 293 -33.49 -4.33 -2.03
C ASP A 293 -34.88 -4.03 -2.58
N LEU A 294 -35.12 -4.42 -3.83
CA LEU A 294 -36.42 -4.29 -4.47
C LEU A 294 -37.49 -5.11 -3.71
N GLY A 295 -37.16 -6.34 -3.30
CA GLY A 295 -38.04 -7.19 -2.48
C GLY A 295 -38.35 -6.62 -1.10
N ARG A 296 -37.49 -5.75 -0.55
CA ARG A 296 -37.76 -5.04 0.71
C ARG A 296 -38.70 -3.85 0.54
N LEU A 297 -38.77 -3.26 -0.66
CA LEU A 297 -39.49 -2.01 -0.93
C LEU A 297 -40.77 -2.20 -1.74
N ALA A 298 -40.89 -3.30 -2.47
CA ALA A 298 -41.97 -3.56 -3.40
C ALA A 298 -42.53 -4.97 -3.19
N SER A 299 -43.80 -5.18 -3.56
CA SER A 299 -44.26 -6.54 -3.77
C SER A 299 -43.59 -7.07 -5.04
N VAL A 300 -42.94 -8.23 -4.92
CA VAL A 300 -42.23 -8.87 -6.04
C VAL A 300 -42.86 -10.24 -6.29
N THR A 301 -43.27 -10.48 -7.52
CA THR A 301 -43.86 -11.75 -7.95
C THR A 301 -43.04 -12.34 -9.08
N GLN A 302 -42.57 -13.56 -8.89
CA GLN A 302 -41.81 -14.26 -9.92
C GLN A 302 -42.72 -14.64 -11.08
N LEU A 303 -42.30 -14.28 -12.30
CA LEU A 303 -42.94 -14.65 -13.55
C LEU A 303 -42.30 -15.92 -14.12
N GLU A 304 -42.89 -16.45 -15.18
CA GLU A 304 -42.31 -17.60 -15.88
C GLU A 304 -40.90 -17.27 -16.40
N PRO A 305 -39.89 -18.11 -16.08
CA PRO A 305 -38.55 -17.90 -16.58
C PRO A 305 -38.51 -18.15 -18.08
N HIS A 306 -37.79 -17.30 -18.80
CA HIS A 306 -37.56 -17.47 -20.23
C HIS A 306 -36.21 -18.14 -20.46
N VAL A 307 -36.20 -19.34 -21.02
CA VAL A 307 -34.97 -20.04 -21.41
C VAL A 307 -34.67 -19.79 -22.88
N SER A 308 -33.39 -19.60 -23.18
CA SER A 308 -32.84 -19.45 -24.52
C SER A 308 -31.67 -20.43 -24.70
N ALA A 309 -31.11 -20.50 -25.91
CA ALA A 309 -30.07 -21.48 -26.26
C ALA A 309 -28.91 -21.58 -25.27
N ALA A 310 -28.49 -20.48 -24.64
CA ALA A 310 -27.39 -20.47 -23.68
C ALA A 310 -27.61 -19.61 -22.44
N ALA A 311 -28.85 -19.19 -22.19
CA ALA A 311 -29.16 -18.34 -21.06
C ALA A 311 -30.55 -18.60 -20.51
N VAL A 312 -30.69 -18.50 -19.20
CA VAL A 312 -31.97 -18.48 -18.49
C VAL A 312 -32.19 -17.06 -17.96
N ARG A 313 -33.35 -16.47 -18.28
CA ARG A 313 -33.78 -15.18 -17.76
C ARG A 313 -34.90 -15.40 -16.75
N ARG A 314 -34.60 -15.19 -15.47
CA ARG A 314 -35.61 -15.10 -14.42
C ARG A 314 -36.23 -13.72 -14.46
N ARG A 315 -37.56 -13.65 -14.39
CA ARG A 315 -38.34 -12.43 -14.54
C ARG A 315 -39.19 -12.24 -13.28
N TYR A 316 -39.32 -11.01 -12.84
CA TYR A 316 -40.01 -10.65 -11.62
C TYR A 316 -40.84 -9.39 -11.87
N ALA A 317 -42.16 -9.51 -11.79
CA ALA A 317 -43.02 -8.34 -11.76
C ALA A 317 -42.91 -7.69 -10.38
N PHE A 318 -42.84 -6.36 -10.32
CA PHE A 318 -42.88 -5.65 -9.05
C PHE A 318 -43.87 -4.48 -9.07
N ALA A 319 -44.44 -4.20 -7.91
CA ALA A 319 -45.22 -3.01 -7.64
C ALA A 319 -44.70 -2.31 -6.39
N CYS A 320 -44.15 -1.10 -6.57
CA CYS A 320 -43.63 -0.28 -5.48
C CYS A 320 -44.58 0.89 -5.25
N ARG A 321 -45.08 1.03 -4.01
CA ARG A 321 -45.83 2.21 -3.61
C ARG A 321 -44.86 3.39 -3.46
N ILE A 322 -45.19 4.51 -4.09
CA ILE A 322 -44.39 5.74 -4.08
C ILE A 322 -45.22 6.85 -3.46
N SER A 323 -44.68 7.48 -2.41
CA SER A 323 -45.29 8.65 -1.76
C SER A 323 -44.45 9.87 -2.09
N GLN A 324 -45.03 10.84 -2.78
CA GLN A 324 -44.38 12.13 -3.06
C GLN A 324 -44.97 13.19 -2.15
N LEU A 325 -44.10 13.94 -1.47
CA LEU A 325 -44.48 15.00 -0.56
C LEU A 325 -43.67 16.25 -0.88
N VAL A 326 -44.38 17.34 -1.18
CA VAL A 326 -43.77 18.66 -1.35
C VAL A 326 -43.88 19.41 -0.03
N ILE A 327 -42.73 19.77 0.52
CA ILE A 327 -42.61 20.49 1.78
C ILE A 327 -42.03 21.87 1.49
N GLN A 328 -42.69 22.91 2.00
CA GLN A 328 -42.13 24.25 2.04
C GLN A 328 -41.15 24.34 3.20
N ALA A 329 -39.88 24.58 2.89
CA ALA A 329 -38.78 24.78 3.82
C ALA A 329 -38.21 26.19 3.61
N GLY A 330 -38.59 27.14 4.46
CA GLY A 330 -38.34 28.56 4.21
C GLY A 330 -39.03 29.03 2.91
N ASP A 331 -38.26 29.65 2.01
CA ASP A 331 -38.78 30.17 0.73
C ASP A 331 -38.74 29.13 -0.41
N GLN A 332 -38.23 27.92 -0.17
CA GLN A 332 -38.09 26.88 -1.20
C GLN A 332 -39.03 25.70 -0.96
N ALA A 333 -39.65 25.21 -2.04
CA ALA A 333 -40.44 23.99 -2.05
C ALA A 333 -39.55 22.78 -2.40
N VAL A 334 -39.46 21.80 -1.51
CA VAL A 334 -38.66 20.60 -1.66
C VAL A 334 -39.57 19.40 -1.89
N SER A 335 -39.39 18.69 -3.01
CA SER A 335 -40.16 17.49 -3.36
C SER A 335 -39.42 16.22 -2.94
N LEU A 336 -39.93 15.55 -1.91
CA LEU A 336 -39.37 14.31 -1.37
C LEU A 336 -40.12 13.09 -1.86
N VAL A 337 -39.40 11.97 -1.99
CA VAL A 337 -39.93 10.71 -2.51
C VAL A 337 -39.66 9.59 -1.50
N GLY A 338 -40.75 9.04 -0.96
CA GLY A 338 -40.76 7.85 -0.12
C GLY A 338 -41.10 6.59 -0.93
N TYR A 339 -40.41 5.51 -0.64
CA TYR A 339 -40.58 4.20 -1.27
C TYR A 339 -41.21 3.21 -0.27
N SER A 340 -42.08 2.34 -0.77
CA SER A 340 -42.82 1.34 0.01
C SER A 340 -43.91 1.91 0.93
N GLY A 341 -44.63 1.01 1.64
CA GLY A 341 -45.59 1.39 2.68
C GLY A 341 -44.96 2.09 3.89
N GLY A 342 -43.68 1.85 4.17
CA GLY A 342 -42.90 2.47 5.25
C GLY A 342 -42.27 3.82 4.88
N ALA A 343 -42.46 4.28 3.63
CA ALA A 343 -41.97 5.55 3.11
C ALA A 343 -40.46 5.78 3.31
N HIS A 344 -39.64 4.77 2.99
CA HIS A 344 -38.19 4.89 3.04
C HIS A 344 -37.70 6.00 2.10
N VAL A 345 -36.82 6.87 2.57
CA VAL A 345 -36.26 7.99 1.80
C VAL A 345 -34.80 7.70 1.47
N PHE A 346 -34.42 7.93 0.23
CA PHE A 346 -33.03 7.75 -0.23
C PHE A 346 -32.30 9.05 -0.54
N ASP A 347 -33.05 10.12 -0.74
CA ASP A 347 -32.51 11.44 -1.06
C ASP A 347 -33.43 12.48 -0.42
N PHE A 348 -32.89 13.20 0.56
CA PHE A 348 -33.58 14.26 1.27
C PHE A 348 -33.45 15.64 0.60
N LYS A 349 -32.93 15.70 -0.65
CA LYS A 349 -32.96 16.88 -1.53
C LYS A 349 -32.41 18.16 -0.89
N ASN A 350 -31.32 18.03 -0.13
CA ASN A 350 -30.67 19.12 0.58
C ASN A 350 -31.62 19.88 1.54
N ILE A 351 -32.69 19.27 2.05
CA ILE A 351 -33.68 19.97 2.88
C ILE A 351 -33.05 20.64 4.12
N VAL A 352 -32.02 20.04 4.72
CA VAL A 352 -31.30 20.62 5.85
C VAL A 352 -30.53 21.87 5.41
N GLY A 353 -29.85 21.82 4.26
CA GLY A 353 -29.13 22.99 3.75
C GLY A 353 -30.07 24.11 3.34
N VAL A 354 -31.23 23.79 2.78
CA VAL A 354 -32.27 24.78 2.44
C VAL A 354 -32.75 25.54 3.68
N LEU A 355 -33.04 24.83 4.78
CA LEU A 355 -33.46 25.46 6.04
C LEU A 355 -32.36 26.35 6.64
N LEU A 356 -31.11 25.90 6.57
CA LEU A 356 -29.97 26.60 7.17
C LEU A 356 -29.37 27.68 6.27
N GLU A 357 -29.82 27.80 5.02
CA GLU A 357 -29.28 28.74 4.03
C GLU A 357 -29.38 30.20 4.53
N GLY A 358 -30.46 30.56 5.20
CA GLY A 358 -30.63 31.90 5.79
C GLY A 358 -29.57 32.22 6.86
N ASP A 359 -29.22 31.24 7.71
CA ASP A 359 -28.18 31.40 8.72
C ASP A 359 -26.79 31.52 8.08
N LEU A 360 -26.53 30.73 7.05
CA LEU A 360 -25.28 30.80 6.29
C LEU A 360 -25.12 32.15 5.60
N GLN A 361 -26.16 32.68 4.95
CA GLN A 361 -26.12 33.99 4.31
C GLN A 361 -25.88 35.11 5.33
N THR A 362 -26.50 35.01 6.50
CA THR A 362 -26.27 35.96 7.60
C THR A 362 -24.80 35.94 8.06
N LEU A 363 -24.21 34.75 8.20
CA LEU A 363 -22.79 34.59 8.52
C LEU A 363 -21.88 35.15 7.41
N GLU A 364 -22.17 34.84 6.14
CA GLU A 364 -21.40 35.34 5.00
C GLU A 364 -21.41 36.88 4.95
N GLN A 365 -22.57 37.51 5.19
CA GLN A 365 -22.71 38.96 5.27
C GLN A 365 -21.93 39.55 6.46
N ALA A 366 -22.00 38.92 7.64
CA ALA A 366 -21.22 39.35 8.80
C ALA A 366 -19.70 39.22 8.56
N VAL A 367 -19.27 38.17 7.86
CA VAL A 367 -17.87 38.00 7.41
C VAL A 367 -17.48 39.07 6.40
N GLN A 368 -18.37 39.52 5.52
CA GLN A 368 -18.05 40.60 4.57
C GLN A 368 -17.92 41.97 5.27
N ARG A 369 -18.79 42.25 6.25
CA ARG A 369 -18.83 43.53 6.98
C ARG A 369 -17.81 43.65 8.12
N SER A 370 -17.21 42.54 8.54
CA SER A 370 -16.16 42.56 9.56
C SER A 370 -14.84 43.09 9.01
N GLU A 371 -13.98 43.56 9.90
CA GLU A 371 -12.61 43.92 9.55
C GLU A 371 -11.70 42.69 9.65
N ALA A 372 -10.68 42.63 8.79
CA ALA A 372 -9.71 41.54 8.80
C ALA A 372 -8.78 41.57 10.04
N ILE A 373 -8.52 42.78 10.57
CA ILE A 373 -7.69 43.04 11.74
C ILE A 373 -8.43 44.08 12.58
N SER A 374 -8.86 43.72 13.79
CA SER A 374 -9.55 44.64 14.69
C SER A 374 -9.11 44.38 16.12
N LEU A 375 -8.91 45.44 16.90
CA LEU A 375 -8.53 45.37 18.32
C LEU A 375 -9.77 45.31 19.24
N GLN A 376 -10.97 45.51 18.68
CA GLN A 376 -12.22 45.49 19.41
C GLN A 376 -13.05 44.24 19.07
N PRO A 377 -13.89 43.76 20.01
CA PRO A 377 -14.85 42.70 19.73
C PRO A 377 -15.78 43.10 18.59
N GLN A 378 -16.04 42.19 17.64
CA GLN A 378 -16.97 42.42 16.53
C GLN A 378 -18.31 41.73 16.82
N PRO A 379 -19.28 42.39 17.49
CA PRO A 379 -20.51 41.76 17.98
C PRO A 379 -21.34 41.15 16.84
N ILE A 380 -21.45 41.84 15.71
CA ILE A 380 -22.16 41.36 14.51
C ILE A 380 -21.63 40.00 14.04
N LEU A 381 -20.30 39.80 14.09
CA LEU A 381 -19.68 38.54 13.69
C LEU A 381 -19.86 37.46 14.75
N ILE A 382 -19.80 37.82 16.03
CA ILE A 382 -20.03 36.89 17.15
C ILE A 382 -21.48 36.39 17.12
N ASP A 383 -22.45 37.29 16.95
CA ASP A 383 -23.88 36.97 16.92
C ASP A 383 -24.22 36.08 15.71
N ALA A 384 -23.66 36.39 14.53
CA ALA A 384 -23.88 35.57 13.33
C ALA A 384 -23.26 34.17 13.45
N VAL A 385 -22.07 34.05 14.05
CA VAL A 385 -21.46 32.75 14.33
C VAL A 385 -22.29 31.98 15.37
N ASN A 386 -22.73 32.64 16.45
CA ASN A 386 -23.60 32.02 17.45
C ASN A 386 -24.90 31.51 16.85
N ALA A 387 -25.60 32.32 16.06
CA ALA A 387 -26.85 31.92 15.39
C ALA A 387 -26.63 30.72 14.47
N CYS A 388 -25.55 30.72 13.68
CA CYS A 388 -25.21 29.61 12.79
C CYS A 388 -24.93 28.31 13.55
N LEU A 389 -24.28 28.40 14.72
CA LEU A 389 -23.91 27.26 15.55
C LEU A 389 -25.04 26.73 16.45
N GLN A 390 -26.21 27.35 16.46
CA GLN A 390 -27.39 26.81 17.16
C GLN A 390 -27.89 25.51 16.53
N SER A 391 -27.56 25.25 15.26
CA SER A 391 -27.94 24.03 14.54
C SER A 391 -26.82 23.00 14.57
N GLU A 392 -27.09 21.80 15.10
CA GLU A 392 -26.10 20.73 15.26
C GLU A 392 -25.42 20.33 13.94
N ALA A 393 -26.14 20.37 12.81
CA ALA A 393 -25.58 20.12 11.48
C ALA A 393 -24.40 21.04 11.15
N ASN A 394 -24.53 22.34 11.47
CA ASN A 394 -23.47 23.31 11.22
C ASN A 394 -22.25 23.06 12.13
N VAL A 395 -22.50 22.58 13.34
CA VAL A 395 -21.45 22.16 14.28
C VAL A 395 -20.71 20.93 13.74
N HIS A 396 -21.43 19.91 13.27
CA HIS A 396 -20.85 18.65 12.77
C HIS A 396 -20.08 18.81 11.44
N LEU A 397 -20.43 19.79 10.60
CA LEU A 397 -19.73 20.05 9.33
C LEU A 397 -18.30 20.56 9.50
N GLY A 398 -17.98 21.08 10.67
CA GLY A 398 -16.64 21.51 11.08
C GLY A 398 -15.64 20.37 11.29
N GLU A 399 -16.09 19.10 11.31
CA GLU A 399 -15.26 17.92 11.56
C GLU A 399 -15.23 16.97 10.35
N ASN A 400 -14.09 16.30 10.15
CA ASN A 400 -14.00 15.14 9.24
C ASN A 400 -14.59 13.89 9.94
N GLY A 401 -15.88 13.93 10.27
CA GLY A 401 -16.57 12.87 11.02
C GLY A 401 -17.54 12.05 10.17
N GLU A 402 -17.88 10.84 10.65
CA GLU A 402 -18.88 9.95 10.05
C GLU A 402 -20.26 10.61 9.88
N ALA A 403 -20.63 11.52 10.79
CA ALA A 403 -21.89 12.26 10.73
C ALA A 403 -21.99 13.14 9.46
N LYS A 404 -20.92 13.84 9.09
CA LYS A 404 -20.83 14.61 7.85
C LYS A 404 -20.96 13.70 6.61
N GLN A 405 -20.33 12.53 6.65
CA GLN A 405 -20.41 11.56 5.55
C GLN A 405 -21.82 10.99 5.38
N ARG A 406 -22.53 10.68 6.49
CA ARG A 406 -23.92 10.20 6.43
C ARG A 406 -24.87 11.24 5.84
N LEU A 407 -24.77 12.50 6.28
CA LEU A 407 -25.64 13.58 5.77
C LEU A 407 -25.44 13.89 4.29
N LEU A 408 -24.20 13.79 3.81
CA LEU A 408 -23.87 13.92 2.39
C LEU A 408 -24.31 12.68 1.59
N ALA A 409 -24.24 11.48 2.19
CA ALA A 409 -24.62 10.22 1.52
C ALA A 409 -26.13 10.10 1.29
N ASP A 410 -26.93 10.54 2.26
CA ASP A 410 -28.41 10.48 2.18
C ASP A 410 -29.03 11.71 1.47
N GLY A 411 -28.19 12.61 0.96
CA GLY A 411 -28.62 13.82 0.26
C GLY A 411 -29.33 14.85 1.16
N GLY A 412 -29.31 14.69 2.48
CA GLY A 412 -29.91 15.64 3.43
C GLY A 412 -29.23 17.00 3.44
N LEU A 413 -27.93 17.03 3.14
CA LEU A 413 -27.13 18.24 3.03
C LEU A 413 -26.34 18.25 1.72
N GLY A 414 -26.34 19.38 1.03
CA GLY A 414 -25.63 19.60 -0.21
C GLY A 414 -24.14 19.86 0.01
N ALA A 415 -23.31 19.34 -0.89
CA ALA A 415 -21.87 19.56 -0.85
C ALA A 415 -21.49 21.06 -0.96
N ASP A 416 -22.27 21.83 -1.70
CA ASP A 416 -22.08 23.29 -1.86
C ASP A 416 -22.27 24.04 -0.53
N TYR A 417 -23.41 23.81 0.14
CA TYR A 417 -23.68 24.38 1.47
C TYR A 417 -22.55 24.04 2.45
N ALA A 418 -22.14 22.77 2.51
CA ALA A 418 -21.05 22.33 3.38
C ALA A 418 -19.72 23.07 3.11
N ALA A 419 -19.40 23.31 1.83
CA ALA A 419 -18.18 24.00 1.43
C ALA A 419 -18.22 25.49 1.80
N ARG A 420 -19.32 26.17 1.50
CA ARG A 420 -19.55 27.59 1.82
C ARG A 420 -19.52 27.85 3.32
N LEU A 421 -20.24 27.05 4.10
CA LEU A 421 -20.22 27.12 5.57
C LEU A 421 -18.80 26.98 6.13
N THR A 422 -18.06 25.96 5.66
CA THR A 422 -16.69 25.73 6.12
C THR A 422 -15.78 26.93 5.83
N ALA A 423 -15.95 27.57 4.66
CA ALA A 423 -15.17 28.75 4.28
C ALA A 423 -15.55 29.99 5.11
N ALA A 424 -16.85 30.22 5.32
CA ALA A 424 -17.37 31.33 6.11
C ALA A 424 -16.93 31.22 7.58
N LEU A 425 -17.15 30.07 8.22
CA LEU A 425 -16.72 29.81 9.60
C LEU A 425 -15.21 29.96 9.76
N ARG A 426 -14.40 29.38 8.85
CA ARG A 426 -12.94 29.52 8.90
C ARG A 426 -12.50 30.97 8.86
N THR A 427 -13.17 31.79 8.04
CA THR A 427 -12.87 33.22 7.92
C THR A 427 -13.32 34.00 9.15
N ALA A 428 -14.52 33.70 9.68
CA ALA A 428 -15.04 34.30 10.89
C ALA A 428 -14.14 34.03 12.10
N PHE A 429 -13.84 32.75 12.37
CA PHE A 429 -12.96 32.34 13.47
C PHE A 429 -11.57 32.93 13.34
N ARG A 430 -11.03 33.05 12.11
CA ARG A 430 -9.76 33.72 11.88
C ARG A 430 -9.78 35.16 12.39
N ARG A 431 -10.79 35.94 12.00
CA ARG A 431 -10.90 37.36 12.36
C ARG A 431 -11.07 37.54 13.87
N LEU A 432 -11.93 36.73 14.49
CA LEU A 432 -12.13 36.73 15.94
C LEU A 432 -10.84 36.33 16.70
N TYR A 433 -10.13 35.31 16.21
CA TYR A 433 -8.87 34.88 16.82
C TYR A 433 -7.75 35.91 16.68
N PHE A 434 -7.62 36.54 15.51
CA PHE A 434 -6.64 37.60 15.34
C PHE A 434 -6.92 38.78 16.27
N GLY A 435 -8.19 39.17 16.48
CA GLY A 435 -8.51 40.28 17.38
C GLY A 435 -8.04 40.05 18.81
N GLU A 436 -8.18 38.82 19.33
CA GLU A 436 -7.72 38.47 20.68
C GLU A 436 -6.19 38.33 20.79
N VAL A 437 -5.50 37.94 19.71
CA VAL A 437 -4.05 37.64 19.75
C VAL A 437 -3.18 38.81 19.33
N VAL A 438 -3.64 39.73 18.48
CA VAL A 438 -2.79 40.80 17.91
C VAL A 438 -2.17 41.69 19.00
N LEU A 439 -2.95 42.10 20.01
CA LEU A 439 -2.42 42.91 21.11
C LEU A 439 -1.38 42.13 21.94
N GLY A 440 -1.69 40.87 22.28
CA GLY A 440 -0.77 39.99 23.01
C GLY A 440 0.52 39.70 22.22
N ALA A 441 0.42 39.56 20.90
CA ALA A 441 1.56 39.37 20.01
C ALA A 441 2.42 40.64 19.90
N ALA A 442 1.82 41.82 19.84
CA ALA A 442 2.54 43.10 19.87
C ALA A 442 3.30 43.28 21.19
N ILE A 443 2.67 42.97 22.33
CA ILE A 443 3.32 43.00 23.66
C ILE A 443 4.45 41.98 23.72
N ALA A 444 4.21 40.74 23.28
CA ALA A 444 5.20 39.67 23.27
C ALA A 444 6.40 39.96 22.34
N ALA A 445 6.26 40.87 21.37
CA ALA A 445 7.36 41.34 20.53
C ALA A 445 8.07 42.57 21.12
N LEU A 446 7.31 43.52 21.69
CA LEU A 446 7.84 44.77 22.25
C LEU A 446 8.63 44.53 23.54
N VAL A 447 8.14 43.68 24.45
CA VAL A 447 8.78 43.42 25.74
C VAL A 447 10.20 42.85 25.58
N PRO A 448 10.46 41.84 24.73
CA PRO A 448 11.82 41.38 24.43
C PRO A 448 12.71 42.45 23.81
N ALA A 449 12.17 43.28 22.91
CA ALA A 449 12.94 44.34 22.25
C ALA A 449 13.40 45.41 23.27
N VAL A 450 12.49 45.86 24.14
CA VAL A 450 12.80 46.85 25.18
C VAL A 450 13.75 46.28 26.23
N THR A 451 13.49 45.06 26.72
CA THR A 451 14.36 44.41 27.72
C THR A 451 15.73 44.08 27.16
N GLY A 452 15.83 43.65 25.91
CA GLY A 452 17.11 43.45 25.23
C GLY A 452 17.88 44.77 25.02
N ALA A 453 17.21 45.83 24.58
CA ALA A 453 17.81 47.15 24.44
C ALA A 453 18.30 47.71 25.78
N ALA A 454 17.52 47.54 26.86
CA ALA A 454 17.92 47.91 28.21
C ALA A 454 19.14 47.10 28.67
N ALA A 455 19.15 45.79 28.46
CA ALA A 455 20.29 44.95 28.83
C ALA A 455 21.59 45.36 28.12
N PHE A 456 21.49 45.83 26.88
CA PHE A 456 22.61 46.41 26.14
C PHE A 456 23.04 47.77 26.71
N LEU A 457 22.10 48.71 26.86
CA LEU A 457 22.34 50.07 27.36
C LEU A 457 22.95 50.10 28.77
N PHE A 458 22.53 49.20 29.66
CA PHE A 458 22.99 49.12 31.04
C PHE A 458 24.19 48.17 31.24
N GLY A 459 24.78 47.64 30.16
CA GLY A 459 25.98 46.80 30.25
C GLY A 459 25.79 45.45 30.94
N LEU A 460 24.55 44.96 31.06
CA LEU A 460 24.23 43.70 31.75
C LEU A 460 24.90 42.48 31.08
N ILE A 461 25.16 42.58 29.78
CA ILE A 461 25.86 41.54 29.02
C ILE A 461 27.31 41.39 29.50
N ALA A 462 27.99 42.50 29.79
CA ALA A 462 29.35 42.48 30.31
C ALA A 462 29.40 41.96 31.75
N ALA A 463 28.38 42.27 32.56
CA ALA A 463 28.32 41.89 33.97
C ALA A 463 27.97 40.40 34.19
N TYR A 464 27.08 39.83 33.38
CA TYR A 464 26.53 38.48 33.60
C TYR A 464 26.78 37.51 32.44
N GLY A 465 27.52 37.94 31.42
CA GLY A 465 27.93 37.12 30.29
C GLY A 465 26.87 37.00 29.17
N PRO A 466 27.23 36.33 28.06
CA PRO A 466 26.43 36.30 26.83
C PRO A 466 25.09 35.55 26.96
N ALA A 467 24.92 34.72 27.99
CA ALA A 467 23.66 34.02 28.24
C ALA A 467 22.48 34.98 28.53
N THR A 468 22.77 36.21 28.98
CA THR A 468 21.76 37.27 29.18
C THR A 468 21.00 37.63 27.90
N LEU A 469 21.58 37.39 26.72
CA LEU A 469 20.96 37.64 25.42
C LEU A 469 19.85 36.64 25.06
N LEU A 470 19.77 35.50 25.77
CA LEU A 470 18.72 34.49 25.60
C LEU A 470 17.47 34.77 26.43
N ALA A 471 17.55 35.59 27.49
CA ALA A 471 16.41 35.84 28.39
C ALA A 471 15.25 36.61 27.70
N PRO A 472 15.49 37.69 26.94
CA PRO A 472 14.41 38.40 26.23
C PRO A 472 13.60 37.55 25.24
N PRO A 473 14.19 36.74 24.33
CA PRO A 473 13.39 35.92 23.41
C PRO A 473 12.61 34.80 24.13
N LEU A 474 13.16 34.22 25.20
CA LEU A 474 12.44 33.23 26.02
C LEU A 474 11.22 33.86 26.72
N LEU A 475 11.37 35.08 27.25
CA LEU A 475 10.27 35.85 27.84
C LEU A 475 9.18 36.15 26.79
N GLY A 476 9.57 36.56 25.58
CA GLY A 476 8.65 36.78 24.47
C GLY A 476 7.86 35.54 24.09
N ALA A 477 8.53 34.38 24.00
CA ALA A 477 7.88 33.11 23.70
C ALA A 477 6.88 32.69 24.80
N ALA A 478 7.24 32.86 26.07
CA ALA A 478 6.36 32.56 27.20
C ALA A 478 5.14 33.49 27.24
N LEU A 479 5.33 34.79 27.02
CA LEU A 479 4.24 35.77 26.94
C LEU A 479 3.29 35.43 25.79
N PHE A 480 3.81 35.14 24.60
CA PHE A 480 2.98 34.75 23.46
C PHE A 480 2.17 33.49 23.74
N ALA A 481 2.79 32.45 24.31
CA ALA A 481 2.08 31.22 24.68
C ALA A 481 0.97 31.47 25.72
N GLY A 482 1.21 32.35 26.69
CA GLY A 482 0.22 32.80 27.67
C GLY A 482 -0.96 33.53 27.02
N PHE A 483 -0.69 34.52 26.16
CA PHE A 483 -1.73 35.24 25.42
C PHE A 483 -2.51 34.34 24.47
N GLU A 484 -1.85 33.42 23.79
CA GLU A 484 -2.49 32.41 22.94
C GLU A 484 -3.47 31.55 23.75
N LEU A 485 -3.10 31.13 24.96
CA LEU A 485 -3.97 30.37 25.86
C LEU A 485 -5.17 31.20 26.32
N ILE A 486 -4.97 32.47 26.65
CA ILE A 486 -6.03 33.39 27.08
C ILE A 486 -7.02 33.64 25.93
N ALA A 487 -6.52 33.94 24.73
CA ALA A 487 -7.33 34.15 23.54
C ALA A 487 -8.20 32.93 23.22
N ARG A 488 -7.64 31.72 23.30
CA ARG A 488 -8.39 30.46 23.13
C ARG A 488 -9.48 30.29 24.18
N ARG A 489 -9.20 30.60 25.45
CA ARG A 489 -10.18 30.51 26.53
C ARG A 489 -11.32 31.53 26.37
N ARG A 490 -11.01 32.76 25.96
CA ARG A 490 -12.02 33.79 25.70
C ARG A 490 -12.94 33.41 24.54
N LEU A 491 -12.37 32.96 23.43
CA LEU A 491 -13.14 32.44 22.30
C LEU A 491 -14.03 31.25 22.71
N ALA A 492 -13.50 30.30 23.50
CA ALA A 492 -14.30 29.19 24.00
C ALA A 492 -15.45 29.64 24.92
N GLY A 493 -15.25 30.71 25.68
CA GLY A 493 -16.28 31.33 26.51
C GLY A 493 -17.38 32.02 25.70
N LEU A 494 -17.03 32.68 24.59
CA LEU A 494 -17.99 33.40 23.72
C LEU A 494 -18.99 32.46 23.02
N PHE A 495 -18.55 31.24 22.69
CA PHE A 495 -19.38 30.22 22.03
C PHE A 495 -19.89 29.15 23.00
N GLY A 496 -19.91 29.49 24.31
CA GLY A 496 -20.69 28.82 25.34
C GLY A 496 -20.48 27.32 25.50
N GLY A 497 -19.26 26.82 25.71
CA GLY A 497 -19.00 25.43 26.15
C GLY A 497 -19.39 24.29 25.18
N VAL A 498 -20.24 24.55 24.18
CA VAL A 498 -20.66 23.66 23.09
C VAL A 498 -19.48 23.32 22.17
N PHE A 499 -18.46 24.18 22.16
CA PHE A 499 -17.16 23.90 21.57
C PHE A 499 -16.21 23.28 22.60
N GLU A 500 -15.98 21.98 22.51
CA GLU A 500 -14.78 21.37 23.09
C GLU A 500 -13.53 22.13 22.58
N GLN A 501 -12.58 22.43 23.45
CA GLN A 501 -11.30 23.07 23.09
C GLN A 501 -10.62 22.41 21.86
N ARG A 502 -10.80 21.09 21.69
CA ARG A 502 -10.29 20.31 20.56
C ARG A 502 -10.78 20.79 19.19
N ARG A 503 -11.99 21.38 19.11
CA ARG A 503 -12.65 21.82 17.87
C ARG A 503 -12.18 23.20 17.40
N ILE A 504 -12.03 24.15 18.35
CA ILE A 504 -11.37 25.44 18.08
C ILE A 504 -9.95 25.18 17.56
N ASP A 505 -9.25 24.24 18.20
CA ASP A 505 -7.93 23.81 17.76
C ASP A 505 -7.94 23.16 16.38
N ALA A 506 -8.95 22.36 16.01
CA ALA A 506 -9.07 21.77 14.68
C ALA A 506 -9.22 22.82 13.57
N MET A 507 -10.09 23.82 13.79
CA MET A 507 -10.31 24.90 12.82
C MET A 507 -9.11 25.85 12.72
N LEU A 508 -8.39 26.06 13.83
CA LEU A 508 -7.16 26.87 13.86
C LEU A 508 -5.92 26.12 13.36
N ARG A 509 -5.83 24.79 13.50
CA ARG A 509 -4.71 23.94 13.03
C ARG A 509 -4.50 24.03 11.51
N GLY A 510 -5.57 24.23 10.74
CA GLY A 510 -5.50 24.46 9.29
C GLY A 510 -4.91 25.82 8.90
N GLN A 511 -4.72 26.74 9.85
CA GLN A 511 -4.25 28.08 9.57
C GLN A 511 -2.73 28.18 9.70
N LYS A 512 -2.06 28.42 8.55
CA LYS A 512 -0.61 28.70 8.46
C LYS A 512 -0.16 29.92 9.27
N VAL A 513 -1.09 30.70 9.82
CA VAL A 513 -0.83 31.89 10.65
C VAL A 513 -0.03 31.52 11.89
N LEU A 514 -0.48 30.54 12.67
CA LEU A 514 0.22 30.09 13.88
C LEU A 514 1.64 29.61 13.59
N ARG A 515 1.80 28.90 12.48
CA ARG A 515 3.10 28.42 12.01
C ARG A 515 4.00 29.58 11.54
N ARG A 516 3.46 30.56 10.81
CA ARG A 516 4.21 31.75 10.36
C ARG A 516 4.65 32.62 11.52
N TRP A 517 3.80 32.80 12.54
CA TRP A 517 4.16 33.54 13.74
C TRP A 517 5.20 32.82 14.59
N ARG A 518 5.08 31.50 14.79
CA ARG A 518 6.13 30.68 15.44
C ARG A 518 7.46 30.69 14.69
N LEU A 519 7.42 30.73 13.35
CA LEU A 519 8.62 30.87 12.52
C LEU A 519 9.20 32.30 12.59
N ALA A 520 8.36 33.32 12.64
CA ALA A 520 8.81 34.72 12.78
C ALA A 520 9.44 34.97 14.15
N THR A 521 8.86 34.46 15.25
CA THR A 521 9.46 34.56 16.59
C THR A 521 10.77 33.78 16.67
N ALA A 522 10.85 32.59 16.05
CA ALA A 522 12.09 31.83 15.95
C ALA A 522 13.16 32.55 15.11
N ALA A 523 12.79 33.20 14.01
CA ALA A 523 13.71 33.96 13.17
C ALA A 523 14.25 35.20 13.89
N VAL A 524 13.41 35.94 14.62
CA VAL A 524 13.84 37.06 15.45
C VAL A 524 14.79 36.58 16.54
N ALA A 525 14.47 35.49 17.24
CA ALA A 525 15.37 34.90 18.23
C ALA A 525 16.71 34.47 17.63
N ALA A 526 16.72 33.91 16.41
CA ALA A 526 17.94 33.53 15.70
C ALA A 526 18.80 34.76 15.33
N VAL A 527 18.20 35.85 14.85
CA VAL A 527 18.92 37.09 14.53
C VAL A 527 19.59 37.67 15.78
N PHE A 528 18.87 37.70 16.92
CA PHE A 528 19.44 38.13 18.19
C PHE A 528 20.55 37.19 18.68
N TYR A 529 20.42 35.87 18.47
CA TYR A 529 21.46 34.89 18.80
C TYR A 529 22.72 35.07 17.93
N PHE A 530 22.58 35.31 16.63
CA PHE A 530 23.72 35.56 15.75
C PHE A 530 24.40 36.90 16.05
N ALA A 531 23.64 37.95 16.36
CA ALA A 531 24.19 39.24 16.81
C ALA A 531 24.97 39.08 18.13
N ALA A 532 24.45 38.27 19.06
CA ALA A 532 25.11 37.92 20.32
C ALA A 532 26.44 37.19 20.10
N MET A 533 26.49 36.19 19.21
CA MET A 533 27.74 35.50 18.88
C MET A 533 28.76 36.42 18.22
N TRP A 534 28.32 37.36 17.38
CA TRP A 534 29.22 38.30 16.73
C TRP A 534 29.84 39.29 17.72
N SER A 535 29.10 39.70 18.75
CA SER A 535 29.63 40.52 19.85
C SER A 535 30.60 39.80 20.80
N VAL A 536 30.72 38.46 20.72
CA VAL A 536 31.66 37.67 21.53
C VAL A 536 32.94 37.35 20.74
N THR A 537 32.94 37.58 19.43
CA THR A 537 34.08 37.30 18.53
C THR A 537 34.84 38.55 18.06
N LEU A 538 34.38 39.74 18.46
CA LEU A 538 35.07 41.03 18.44
C LEU A 538 35.40 41.43 19.87
#